data_AF-A0A0C2CAM2-F1
#
_entry.id   AF-A0A0C2CAM2-F1
#
_cell.length_a   1.000
_cell.length_b   1.000
_cell.length_c   1.000
_cell.angle_alpha   90.00
_cell.angle_beta   90.00
_cell.angle_gamma   90.00
#
_symmetry.space_group_name_H-M   'P 1'
#
loop_
_entity.id
_entity.type
_entity.pdbx_description
1 polymer ?
#
loop_
_entity_poly.entity_id
_entity_poly.type
_entity_poly.pdbx_seq_one_letter_code
_entity_poly.pdbx_strand_id
1 'polypeptide(L)'
;MPPRGSKKQNSSSSVSNVCTVPSASHLDSGSPEVDYASMSTSELFKAALDRNSDPVMDIILRTLIDRLPMETTEKIEEEKRNRSIVTSGLRESSPITRPSQRQKNLEDKVTELLDALDMECRPVE
;
A
#
# COMPACT_ATOMS: atom_id res chain seq x y z
N MET A 1 -53.36 13.78 1.15
CA MET A 1 -53.52 15.09 0.48
C MET A 1 -52.40 16.02 0.94
N PRO A 2 -51.56 16.57 0.04
CA PRO A 2 -50.55 17.58 0.36
C PRO A 2 -50.98 19.00 -0.08
N PRO A 3 -50.34 20.05 0.44
CA PRO A 3 -50.06 21.25 -0.37
C PRO A 3 -48.55 21.57 -0.34
N ARG A 4 -47.89 21.55 -1.50
CA ARG A 4 -47.66 22.66 -2.45
C ARG A 4 -46.48 23.55 -2.06
N GLY A 5 -45.38 23.37 -2.81
CA GLY A 5 -44.22 24.24 -2.77
C GLY A 5 -44.46 25.60 -3.40
N SER A 6 -43.57 26.52 -3.08
CA SER A 6 -43.42 27.82 -3.73
C SER A 6 -41.94 28.14 -3.91
N LYS A 7 -41.52 28.13 -5.17
CA LYS A 7 -40.25 28.62 -5.69
C LYS A 7 -40.44 30.08 -6.12
N LYS A 8 -39.61 31.02 -5.65
CA LYS A 8 -39.21 32.19 -6.45
C LYS A 8 -37.95 32.90 -5.92
N GLN A 9 -37.06 33.15 -6.88
CA GLN A 9 -35.87 34.02 -6.89
C GLN A 9 -36.29 35.48 -6.58
N ASN A 10 -35.43 36.46 -6.26
CA ASN A 10 -34.15 36.82 -6.87
C ASN A 10 -33.51 38.00 -6.09
N SER A 11 -32.17 38.07 -6.17
CA SER A 11 -31.30 39.27 -6.28
C SER A 11 -31.35 40.44 -5.27
N SER A 12 -30.17 40.65 -4.66
CA SER A 12 -29.24 41.81 -4.82
C SER A 12 -28.87 42.66 -3.59
N SER A 13 -27.54 42.71 -3.41
CA SER A 13 -26.65 43.81 -3.01
C SER A 13 -26.44 44.19 -1.53
N SER A 14 -25.13 44.19 -1.22
CA SER A 14 -24.34 45.11 -0.38
C SER A 14 -24.51 45.05 1.14
N VAL A 15 -23.48 44.53 1.82
CA VAL A 15 -22.52 45.37 2.56
C VAL A 15 -21.23 44.60 2.89
N SER A 16 -20.15 45.36 2.81
CA SER A 16 -18.73 45.06 2.96
C SER A 16 -18.34 44.44 4.31
N ASN A 17 -17.34 43.56 4.29
CA ASN A 17 -16.27 43.59 5.30
C ASN A 17 -14.99 43.00 4.70
N VAL A 18 -14.17 43.90 4.17
CA VAL A 18 -12.78 43.65 3.81
C VAL A 18 -12.00 43.57 5.12
N CYS A 19 -11.51 42.38 5.48
CA CYS A 19 -10.53 42.25 6.54
C CYS A 19 -9.14 42.40 5.93
N THR A 20 -8.64 43.64 5.94
CA THR A 20 -7.29 44.01 5.53
C THR A 20 -6.30 43.39 6.51
N VAL A 21 -5.70 42.26 6.14
CA VAL A 21 -4.47 41.79 6.80
C VAL A 21 -3.29 42.62 6.27
N PRO A 22 -2.49 43.26 7.14
CA PRO A 22 -1.36 44.05 6.69
C PRO A 22 -0.32 43.11 6.08
N SER A 23 0.07 43.45 4.86
CA SER A 23 1.22 42.92 4.16
C SER A 23 2.48 43.26 4.96
N ALA A 24 2.98 42.30 5.75
CA ALA A 24 4.34 42.31 6.24
C ALA A 24 5.18 41.47 5.27
N SER A 25 5.82 42.17 4.34
CA SER A 25 6.99 41.66 3.61
C SER A 25 8.05 41.25 4.63
N HIS A 26 8.24 39.95 4.84
CA HIS A 26 9.39 39.42 5.56
C HIS A 26 10.27 38.66 4.57
N LEU A 27 11.24 39.40 4.06
CA LEU A 27 12.59 39.01 3.67
C LEU A 27 12.82 37.52 3.37
N ASP A 28 13.14 37.27 2.10
CA ASP A 28 14.13 36.31 1.64
C ASP A 28 15.01 35.74 2.77
N SER A 29 14.76 34.48 3.08
CA SER A 29 15.71 33.66 3.83
C SER A 29 15.95 32.44 2.96
N GLY A 30 16.98 32.53 2.13
CA GLY A 30 17.47 31.47 1.25
C GLY A 30 17.79 30.19 2.02
N SER A 31 16.76 29.38 2.27
CA SER A 31 16.92 27.94 2.37
C SER A 31 16.90 27.43 0.94
N PRO A 32 17.87 26.61 0.49
CA PRO A 32 17.64 25.87 -0.74
C PRO A 32 16.35 25.10 -0.53
N GLU A 33 15.33 25.40 -1.32
CA GLU A 33 14.09 24.64 -1.32
C GLU A 33 14.49 23.23 -1.76
N VAL A 34 14.75 22.38 -0.76
CA VAL A 34 15.17 21.02 -1.01
C VAL A 34 13.98 20.35 -1.66
N ASP A 35 14.12 20.01 -2.94
CA ASP A 35 13.10 19.27 -3.66
C ASP A 35 13.03 17.84 -3.11
N TYR A 36 12.09 17.64 -2.20
CA TYR A 36 11.83 16.33 -1.60
C TYR A 36 11.15 15.36 -2.59
N ALA A 37 10.54 15.85 -3.67
CA ALA A 37 9.82 14.98 -4.60
C ALA A 37 10.75 14.14 -5.48
N SER A 38 11.98 14.62 -5.71
CA SER A 38 13.00 13.89 -6.48
C SER A 38 13.87 12.95 -5.64
N MET A 39 13.75 12.99 -4.31
CA MET A 39 14.51 12.12 -3.41
C MET A 39 13.95 10.70 -3.34
N SER A 40 14.84 9.72 -3.22
CA SER A 40 14.45 8.36 -2.90
C SER A 40 13.82 8.28 -1.50
N THR A 41 13.02 7.23 -1.24
CA THR A 41 12.40 7.01 0.07
C THR A 41 13.43 6.98 1.21
N SER A 42 14.61 6.38 0.98
CA SER A 42 15.71 6.37 1.95
C SER A 42 16.30 7.75 2.24
N GLU A 43 16.42 8.59 1.20
CA GLU A 43 16.92 9.97 1.36
C GLU A 43 15.91 10.84 2.09
N LEU A 44 14.61 10.64 1.84
CA LEU A 44 13.53 11.29 2.56
C LEU A 44 13.55 10.95 4.06
N PHE A 45 13.69 9.66 4.39
CA PHE A 45 13.78 9.24 5.79
C PHE A 45 15.01 9.84 6.48
N LYS A 46 16.16 9.83 5.81
CA LYS A 46 17.38 10.43 6.35
C LYS A 46 17.21 11.94 6.55
N ALA A 47 16.67 12.65 5.56
CA ALA A 47 16.41 14.08 5.64
C ALA A 47 15.41 14.43 6.75
N ALA A 48 14.42 13.58 6.99
CA ALA A 48 13.46 13.74 8.08
C ALA A 48 14.12 13.53 9.46
N LEU A 49 14.94 12.48 9.61
CA LEU A 49 15.67 12.22 10.86
C LEU A 49 16.70 13.32 11.16
N ASP A 50 17.47 13.76 10.17
CA ASP A 50 18.51 14.79 10.33
C ASP A 50 17.92 16.16 10.72
N ARG A 51 16.68 16.44 10.32
CA ARG A 51 15.97 17.69 10.66
C ARG A 51 15.13 17.58 11.92
N ASN A 52 14.87 16.39 12.41
CA ASN A 52 13.98 16.18 13.54
C ASN A 52 14.71 16.40 14.88
N SER A 53 14.17 17.29 15.72
CA SER A 53 14.67 17.52 17.08
C SER A 53 13.81 16.87 18.17
N ASP A 54 12.65 16.31 17.81
CA ASP A 54 11.73 15.68 18.76
C ASP A 54 12.09 14.19 18.95
N PRO A 55 12.47 13.77 20.17
CA PRO A 55 12.83 12.38 20.43
C PRO A 55 11.68 11.39 20.20
N VAL A 56 10.43 11.80 20.37
CA VAL A 56 9.25 10.94 20.10
C VAL A 56 9.10 10.72 18.60
N MET A 57 9.27 11.77 17.80
CA MET A 57 9.24 11.66 16.34
C MET A 57 10.40 10.82 15.79
N ASP A 58 11.57 10.85 16.41
CA ASP A 58 12.71 10.01 16.01
C ASP A 58 12.38 8.52 16.21
N ILE A 59 11.78 8.17 17.35
CA ILE A 59 11.30 6.81 17.62
C ILE A 59 10.24 6.38 16.61
N ILE A 60 9.26 7.24 16.32
CA ILE A 60 8.19 6.94 15.36
C ILE A 60 8.78 6.71 13.96
N LEU A 61 9.65 7.61 13.49
CA LEU A 61 10.26 7.52 12.15
C LEU A 61 11.12 6.26 12.01
N ARG A 62 11.94 5.93 13.01
CA ARG A 62 12.73 4.68 13.00
C ARG A 62 11.84 3.45 12.99
N THR A 63 10.79 3.44 13.83
CA THR A 63 9.83 2.34 13.86
C THR A 63 9.11 2.17 12.53
N LEU A 64 8.77 3.27 11.85
CA LEU A 64 8.17 3.23 10.51
C LEU A 64 9.14 2.68 9.48
N ILE A 65 10.41 3.10 9.50
CA ILE A 65 11.45 2.59 8.59
C ILE A 65 11.60 1.08 8.75
N ASP A 66 11.58 0.57 9.98
CA ASP A 66 11.72 -0.86 10.24
C ASP A 66 10.47 -1.67 9.84
N ARG A 67 9.27 -1.07 9.95
CA ARG A 67 7.99 -1.74 9.63
C ARG A 67 7.63 -1.73 8.15
N LEU A 68 8.00 -0.68 7.41
CA LEU A 68 7.56 -0.50 6.01
C LEU A 68 7.96 -1.68 5.08
N PRO A 69 9.18 -2.25 5.16
CA PRO A 69 9.54 -3.42 4.36
C PRO A 69 8.69 -4.64 4.72
N MET A 70 8.34 -4.79 6.00
CA MET A 70 7.56 -5.92 6.48
C MET A 70 6.10 -5.83 6.06
N GLU A 71 5.45 -4.67 6.20
CA GLU A 71 4.09 -4.46 5.69
C GLU A 71 4.00 -4.67 4.18
N THR A 72 5.04 -4.25 3.43
CA THR A 72 5.10 -4.47 1.98
C THR A 72 5.19 -5.97 1.65
N THR A 73 6.04 -6.69 2.37
CA THR A 73 6.23 -8.15 2.18
C THR A 73 4.96 -8.91 2.56
N GLU A 74 4.38 -8.59 3.71
CA GLU A 74 3.13 -9.18 4.19
C GLU A 74 1.99 -8.97 3.21
N LYS A 75 1.87 -7.76 2.64
CA LYS A 75 0.85 -7.47 1.63
C LYS A 75 1.03 -8.27 0.33
N ILE A 76 2.28 -8.48 -0.11
CA ILE A 76 2.58 -9.34 -1.26
C ILE A 76 2.22 -10.78 -0.94
N GLU A 77 2.58 -11.28 0.24
CA GLU A 77 2.24 -12.64 0.67
C GLU A 77 0.74 -12.84 0.85
N GLU A 78 0.02 -11.85 1.38
CA GLU A 78 -1.44 -11.85 1.50
C GLU A 78 -2.08 -11.92 0.11
N GLU A 79 -1.60 -11.13 -0.85
CA GLU A 79 -2.08 -11.18 -2.22
C GLU A 79 -1.81 -12.53 -2.90
N LYS A 80 -0.61 -13.12 -2.68
CA LYS A 80 -0.29 -14.47 -3.15
C LYS A 80 -1.24 -15.50 -2.54
N ARG A 81 -1.49 -15.41 -1.23
CA ARG A 81 -2.35 -16.34 -0.49
C ARG A 81 -3.81 -16.25 -0.92
N ASN A 82 -4.31 -15.05 -1.14
CA ASN A 82 -5.68 -14.81 -1.62
C ASN A 82 -5.94 -15.42 -3.01
N ARG A 83 -4.89 -15.68 -3.79
CA ARG A 83 -4.95 -16.31 -5.12
C ARG A 83 -4.40 -17.74 -5.12
N SER A 84 -4.16 -18.32 -3.95
CA SER A 84 -3.60 -19.68 -3.82
C SER A 84 -4.70 -20.71 -3.58
N ILE A 85 -4.50 -21.90 -4.14
CA ILE A 85 -5.37 -23.07 -3.91
C ILE A 85 -4.60 -24.05 -3.01
N VAL A 86 -5.22 -24.48 -1.91
CA VAL A 86 -4.63 -25.45 -1.00
C VAL A 86 -5.15 -26.84 -1.34
N THR A 87 -4.27 -27.71 -1.82
CA THR A 87 -4.59 -29.12 -2.11
C THR A 87 -4.14 -30.01 -0.96
N SER A 88 -5.03 -30.89 -0.48
CA SER A 88 -4.72 -31.86 0.56
C SER A 88 -5.30 -33.24 0.21
N GLY A 89 -4.81 -34.29 0.86
CA GLY A 89 -5.32 -35.66 0.64
C GLY A 89 -4.76 -36.38 -0.58
N LEU A 90 -3.80 -35.79 -1.30
CA LEU A 90 -3.05 -36.50 -2.34
C LEU A 90 -2.13 -37.54 -1.68
N ARG A 91 -2.24 -38.79 -2.15
CA ARG A 91 -1.39 -39.88 -1.64
C ARG A 91 0.07 -39.61 -2.01
N GLU A 92 0.95 -39.58 -1.02
CA GLU A 92 2.38 -39.40 -1.27
C GLU A 92 3.04 -40.66 -1.87
N SER A 93 4.10 -40.42 -2.65
CA SER A 93 5.00 -41.47 -3.15
C SER A 93 5.83 -42.08 -2.01
N SER A 94 6.23 -43.35 -2.14
CA SER A 94 7.06 -44.05 -1.15
C SER A 94 8.35 -43.26 -0.81
N PRO A 95 8.73 -43.17 0.48
CA PRO A 95 9.93 -42.43 0.91
C PRO A 95 11.24 -43.05 0.39
N ILE A 96 11.19 -44.29 -0.08
CA ILE A 96 12.34 -45.02 -0.63
C ILE A 96 12.63 -44.57 -2.08
N THR A 97 11.67 -43.93 -2.75
CA THR A 97 11.86 -43.44 -4.12
C THR A 97 12.74 -42.19 -4.13
N ARG A 98 13.48 -42.01 -5.24
CA ARG A 98 14.41 -40.87 -5.40
C ARG A 98 13.65 -39.54 -5.27
N PRO A 99 14.23 -38.50 -4.65
CA PRO A 99 13.57 -37.20 -4.48
C PRO A 99 13.01 -36.61 -5.78
N SER A 100 13.76 -36.70 -6.88
CA SER A 100 13.29 -36.22 -8.20
C SER A 100 12.05 -36.97 -8.70
N GLN A 101 11.97 -38.27 -8.45
CA GLN A 101 10.81 -39.10 -8.82
C GLN A 101 9.60 -38.78 -7.93
N ARG A 102 9.84 -38.53 -6.63
CA ARG A 102 8.80 -38.13 -5.67
C ARG A 102 8.18 -36.80 -6.06
N GLN A 103 9.02 -35.82 -6.38
CA GLN A 103 8.60 -34.50 -6.82
C GLN A 103 7.79 -34.59 -8.12
N LYS A 104 8.34 -35.25 -9.15
CA LYS A 104 7.60 -35.45 -10.41
C LYS A 104 6.24 -36.12 -10.18
N ASN A 105 6.20 -37.17 -9.36
CA ASN A 105 4.94 -37.85 -9.07
C ASN A 105 3.90 -36.96 -8.38
N LEU A 106 4.33 -36.03 -7.52
CA LEU A 106 3.44 -35.05 -6.90
C LEU A 106 2.96 -34.02 -7.92
N GLU A 107 3.86 -33.48 -8.75
CA GLU A 107 3.55 -32.53 -9.81
C GLU A 107 2.55 -33.11 -10.83
N ASP A 108 2.75 -34.37 -11.24
CA ASP A 108 1.84 -35.09 -12.14
C ASP A 108 0.42 -35.19 -11.54
N LYS A 109 0.32 -35.54 -10.24
CA LYS A 109 -0.97 -35.64 -9.52
C LYS A 109 -1.66 -34.30 -9.34
N VAL A 110 -0.90 -33.24 -9.05
CA VAL A 110 -1.45 -31.89 -8.95
C VAL A 110 -1.96 -31.46 -10.33
N THR A 111 -1.20 -31.71 -11.39
CA THR A 111 -1.62 -31.39 -12.77
C THR A 111 -2.93 -32.09 -13.12
N GLU A 112 -3.05 -33.40 -12.87
CA GLU A 112 -4.29 -34.15 -13.10
C GLU A 112 -5.48 -33.57 -12.32
N LEU A 113 -5.26 -33.12 -11.09
CA LEU A 113 -6.29 -32.46 -10.29
C LEU A 113 -6.71 -31.10 -10.88
N LEU A 114 -5.76 -30.28 -11.33
CA LEU A 114 -6.05 -28.99 -11.95
C LEU A 114 -6.81 -29.17 -13.27
N ASP A 115 -6.43 -30.18 -14.07
CA ASP A 115 -7.11 -30.56 -15.32
C ASP A 115 -8.55 -31.02 -15.04
N ALA A 116 -8.76 -31.84 -14.02
CA ALA A 116 -10.09 -32.31 -13.63
C ALA A 116 -11.02 -31.18 -13.15
N LEU A 117 -10.43 -30.08 -12.64
CA LEU A 117 -11.14 -28.87 -12.24
C LEU A 117 -11.25 -27.83 -13.36
N ASP A 118 -10.76 -28.13 -14.56
CA ASP A 118 -10.72 -27.24 -15.73
C ASP A 118 -10.03 -25.89 -15.43
N MET A 119 -8.91 -25.93 -14.71
CA MET A 119 -8.19 -24.74 -14.27
C MET A 119 -6.93 -24.49 -15.09
N GLU A 120 -6.86 -23.33 -15.74
CA GLU A 120 -5.71 -22.88 -16.53
C GLU A 120 -4.61 -22.27 -15.66
N CYS A 121 -4.03 -23.05 -14.75
CA CYS A 121 -2.94 -22.61 -13.88
C CYS A 121 -1.87 -23.68 -13.67
N ARG A 122 -0.71 -23.26 -13.14
CA ARG A 122 0.38 -24.17 -12.74
C ARG A 122 0.91 -23.78 -11.37
N PRO A 123 1.42 -24.74 -10.58
CA PRO A 123 2.12 -24.43 -9.34
C PRO A 123 3.32 -23.50 -9.60
N VAL A 124 3.46 -22.46 -8.78
CA VAL A 124 4.57 -21.50 -8.80
C VAL A 124 5.01 -21.21 -7.37
N GLU A 125 6.31 -20.98 -7.16
CA GLU A 125 6.88 -20.61 -5.85
C GLU A 125 6.50 -19.17 -5.42
#